data_AF-A0A2P8PTQ1-F1
#
_entry.id   AF-A0A2P8PTQ1-F1
#
_cell.length_a   1.000
_cell.length_b   1.000
_cell.length_c   1.000
_cell.angle_alpha   90.00
_cell.angle_beta   90.00
_cell.angle_gamma   90.00
#
_symmetry.space_group_name_H-M   'P 1'
#
loop_
_entity.id
_entity.type
_entity.pdbx_description
1 polymer ?
#
loop_
_entity_poly.entity_id
_entity_poly.type
_entity_poly.pdbx_seq_one_letter_code
_entity_poly.pdbx_strand_id
1 'polypeptide(L)'
;MKGWTGLPMPDAMRLATALFDWKDADPRRRLMVDFRPHSHHWQIMRAIRASPLESGTVRVGGAQVLCAMTGQGDGWFPVTVDLDPTGRLVSVRVSFPV
;
A
#
# COMPACT_ATOMS: atom_id res chain seq x y z
N MET A 1 -11.58 12.63 -2.88
CA MET A 1 -10.32 13.03 -2.22
C MET A 1 -9.71 14.17 -3.04
N LYS A 2 -9.38 15.31 -2.44
CA LYS A 2 -8.73 16.45 -3.14
C LYS A 2 -7.26 16.46 -2.75
N GLY A 3 -6.36 16.58 -3.72
CA GLY A 3 -4.90 16.57 -3.50
C GLY A 3 -4.13 16.36 -4.79
N TRP A 4 -2.79 16.35 -4.68
CA TRP A 4 -1.89 16.11 -5.81
C TRP A 4 -1.39 14.67 -5.81
N THR A 5 -1.27 14.09 -7.01
CA THR A 5 -0.72 12.75 -7.22
C THR A 5 0.34 12.80 -8.33
N GLY A 6 1.22 11.80 -8.37
CA GLY A 6 2.24 11.67 -9.42
C GLY A 6 3.34 12.75 -9.44
N LEU A 7 3.51 13.53 -8.37
CA LEU A 7 4.54 14.57 -8.31
C LEU A 7 5.93 13.98 -8.05
N PRO A 8 7.00 14.59 -8.61
CA PRO A 8 8.36 14.35 -8.15
C PRO A 8 8.50 14.58 -6.64
N MET A 9 9.33 13.77 -5.98
CA MET A 9 9.50 13.84 -4.52
C MET A 9 9.84 15.24 -3.99
N PRO A 10 10.75 16.03 -4.61
CA PRO A 10 11.05 17.38 -4.14
C PRO A 10 9.84 18.32 -4.19
N ASP A 11 9.03 18.24 -5.25
CA ASP A 11 7.81 19.05 -5.41
C ASP A 11 6.74 18.66 -4.40
N ALA A 12 6.57 17.35 -4.19
CA ALA A 12 5.62 16.81 -3.24
C ALA A 12 5.99 17.22 -1.80
N MET A 13 7.28 17.18 -1.45
CA MET A 13 7.79 17.68 -0.17
C MET A 13 7.54 19.18 0.00
N ARG A 14 7.86 19.99 -1.01
CA ARG A 14 7.64 21.44 -0.98
C ARG A 14 6.17 21.79 -0.71
N LEU A 15 5.25 21.13 -1.40
CA LEU A 15 3.81 21.34 -1.20
C LEU A 15 3.35 20.88 0.18
N ALA A 16 3.82 19.73 0.65
CA ALA A 16 3.48 19.22 1.97
C ALA A 16 3.95 20.18 3.08
N THR A 17 5.20 20.65 3.02
CA THR A 17 5.75 21.63 3.97
C THR A 17 4.93 22.91 3.97
N ALA A 18 4.64 23.50 2.81
CA ALA A 18 3.82 24.71 2.74
C ALA A 18 2.42 24.51 3.34
N LEU A 19 1.83 23.32 3.19
CA LEU A 19 0.53 22.99 3.76
C LEU A 19 0.60 22.80 5.28
N PHE A 20 1.67 22.18 5.79
CA PHE A 20 1.95 22.04 7.21
C PHE A 20 2.16 23.42 7.85
N ASP A 21 3.03 24.25 7.29
CA ASP A 21 3.31 25.60 7.79
C ASP A 21 2.04 26.46 7.82
N TRP A 22 1.25 26.43 6.75
CA TRP A 22 -0.04 27.12 6.71
C TRP A 22 -1.00 26.58 7.78
N LYS A 23 -1.10 25.26 7.96
CA LYS A 23 -1.96 24.69 9.00
C LYS A 23 -1.51 25.11 10.40
N ASP A 24 -0.22 25.01 10.68
CA ASP A 24 0.34 25.21 12.02
C ASP A 24 0.39 26.69 12.43
N ALA A 25 0.33 27.61 11.47
CA ALA A 25 0.23 29.05 11.73
C ALA A 25 -1.10 29.49 12.37
N ASP A 26 -2.17 28.67 12.34
CA ASP A 26 -3.45 29.00 13.00
C ASP A 26 -4.14 27.73 13.52
N PRO A 27 -4.23 27.53 14.85
CA PRO A 27 -4.88 26.36 15.46
C PRO A 27 -6.34 26.14 15.06
N ARG A 28 -7.01 27.17 14.52
CA ARG A 28 -8.40 27.05 14.01
C ARG A 28 -8.46 26.31 12.67
N ARG A 29 -7.34 26.16 11.96
CA ARG A 29 -7.22 25.40 10.70
C ARG A 29 -7.21 23.90 10.99
N ARG A 30 -8.42 23.34 11.17
CA ARG A 30 -8.65 21.92 11.47
C ARG A 30 -8.59 21.04 10.22
N LEU A 31 -7.44 21.03 9.56
CA LEU A 31 -7.17 20.18 8.41
C LEU A 31 -6.23 19.03 8.82
N MET A 32 -6.46 17.82 8.30
CA MET A 32 -5.47 16.75 8.38
C MET A 32 -4.67 16.70 7.08
N VAL A 33 -3.36 16.88 7.18
CA VAL A 33 -2.42 16.79 6.06
C VAL A 33 -1.72 15.46 6.14
N ASP A 34 -1.74 14.73 5.02
CA ASP A 34 -1.04 13.45 4.89
C ASP A 34 -0.14 13.51 3.66
N PHE A 35 1.16 13.28 3.87
CA PHE A 35 2.15 13.20 2.83
C PHE A 35 2.55 11.74 2.64
N ARG A 36 2.19 11.19 1.49
CA ARG A 36 2.50 9.82 1.11
C ARG A 36 3.49 9.85 -0.05
N PRO A 37 4.79 9.65 0.19
CA PRO A 37 5.68 9.35 -0.93
C PRO A 37 5.09 8.14 -1.67
N HIS A 38 5.28 8.09 -3.00
CA HIS A 38 4.90 6.91 -3.80
C HIS A 38 5.81 5.73 -3.45
N SER A 39 5.69 5.23 -2.23
CA SER A 39 6.27 3.97 -1.80
C SER A 39 5.35 2.86 -2.27
N HIS A 40 5.94 1.73 -2.63
CA HIS A 40 5.18 0.52 -2.94
C HIS A 40 4.21 0.15 -1.80
N HIS A 41 4.54 0.50 -0.55
CA HIS A 41 3.66 0.37 0.62
C HIS A 41 2.31 1.10 0.45
N TRP A 42 2.29 2.38 0.05
CA TRP A 42 1.02 3.09 -0.10
C TRP A 42 0.24 2.67 -1.36
N GLN A 43 0.93 2.24 -2.40
CA GLN A 43 0.31 1.67 -3.58
C GLN A 43 -0.42 0.37 -3.23
N ILE A 44 0.23 -0.54 -2.50
CA ILE A 44 -0.39 -1.79 -2.08
C ILE A 44 -1.51 -1.58 -1.06
N MET A 45 -1.34 -0.65 -0.10
CA MET A 45 -2.40 -0.32 0.86
C MET A 45 -3.65 0.26 0.18
N ARG A 46 -3.51 0.99 -0.92
CA ARG A 46 -4.66 1.44 -1.72
C ARG A 46 -5.40 0.25 -2.33
N ALA A 47 -4.68 -0.72 -2.90
CA ALA A 47 -5.29 -1.91 -3.49
C ALA A 47 -6.00 -2.77 -2.42
N ILE A 48 -5.33 -3.03 -1.30
CA ILE A 48 -5.88 -3.77 -0.14
C ILE A 48 -7.17 -3.14 0.36
N ARG A 49 -7.19 -1.82 0.61
CA ARG A 49 -8.38 -1.13 1.16
C ARG A 49 -9.56 -1.06 0.18
N ALA A 50 -9.32 -1.26 -1.11
CA ALA A 50 -10.36 -1.34 -2.13
C ALA A 50 -10.86 -2.78 -2.33
N SER A 51 -10.21 -3.77 -1.70
CA SER A 51 -10.51 -5.19 -1.86
C SER A 51 -11.35 -5.69 -0.69
N PRO A 52 -12.48 -6.39 -0.94
CA PRO A 52 -13.26 -7.04 0.12
C PRO A 52 -12.51 -8.20 0.79
N LEU A 53 -11.42 -8.67 0.19
CA LEU A 53 -10.57 -9.75 0.70
C LEU A 53 -9.34 -9.24 1.44
N GLU A 54 -9.26 -7.93 1.70
CA GLU A 54 -8.12 -7.27 2.37
C GLU A 54 -6.75 -7.65 1.75
N SER A 55 -6.73 -7.83 0.43
CA SER A 55 -5.57 -8.23 -0.34
C SER A 55 -5.43 -7.41 -1.62
N GLY A 56 -4.20 -7.31 -2.13
CA GLY A 56 -3.90 -6.58 -3.35
C GLY A 56 -2.59 -7.04 -3.98
N THR A 57 -2.31 -6.57 -5.20
CA THR A 57 -1.02 -6.78 -5.86
C THR A 57 -0.35 -5.47 -6.25
N VAL A 58 0.98 -5.45 -6.24
CA VAL A 58 1.81 -4.32 -6.69
C VAL A 58 3.02 -4.85 -7.45
N ARG A 59 3.55 -4.07 -8.40
CA ARG A 59 4.78 -4.40 -9.12
C ARG A 59 5.97 -3.75 -8.39
N VAL A 60 6.99 -4.52 -8.04
CA VAL A 60 8.22 -4.04 -7.38
C VAL A 60 9.42 -4.64 -8.10
N GLY A 61 10.30 -3.82 -8.67
CA GLY A 61 11.51 -4.30 -9.35
C GLY A 61 11.25 -5.35 -10.45
N GLY A 62 10.11 -5.25 -11.15
CA GLY A 62 9.70 -6.21 -12.19
C GLY A 62 8.92 -7.43 -11.67
N ALA A 63 8.97 -7.73 -10.37
CA ALA A 63 8.23 -8.82 -9.74
C ALA A 63 6.81 -8.38 -9.34
N GLN A 64 5.82 -9.24 -9.57
CA GLN A 64 4.48 -9.05 -9.02
C GLN A 64 4.46 -9.54 -7.58
N VAL A 65 4.07 -8.67 -6.65
CA VAL A 65 3.97 -8.95 -5.23
C VAL A 65 2.50 -9.01 -4.86
N LEU A 66 2.09 -10.10 -4.20
CA LEU A 66 0.80 -10.22 -3.52
C LEU A 66 0.99 -9.80 -2.05
N CYS A 67 0.12 -8.94 -1.55
CA CYS A 67 0.03 -8.67 -0.12
C CYS A 67 -1.40 -8.91 0.34
N ALA A 68 -1.53 -9.57 1.48
CA ALA A 68 -2.78 -9.75 2.21
C ALA A 68 -2.56 -9.28 3.65
N MET A 69 -3.58 -8.65 4.23
CA MET A 69 -3.56 -8.29 5.64
C MET A 69 -3.88 -9.53 6.48
N THR A 70 -3.23 -9.63 7.63
CA THR A 70 -3.58 -10.56 8.70
C THR A 70 -3.78 -9.77 9.99
N GLY A 71 -4.77 -10.16 10.77
CA GLY A 71 -5.06 -9.69 12.11
C GLY A 71 -4.32 -10.48 13.20
N GLN A 72 -4.61 -10.12 14.45
CA GLN A 72 -4.14 -10.86 15.62
C GLN A 72 -5.14 -11.99 15.95
N GLY A 73 -4.67 -13.23 16.11
CA GLY A 73 -5.52 -14.40 16.34
C GLY A 73 -5.90 -15.17 15.07
N ASP A 74 -5.55 -14.61 13.93
CA ASP A 74 -5.69 -15.13 12.56
C ASP A 74 -5.00 -16.50 12.32
N GLY A 75 -4.08 -16.90 13.21
CA GLY A 75 -3.51 -18.25 13.22
C GLY A 75 -2.36 -18.47 12.24
N TRP A 76 -2.24 -19.71 11.73
CA TRP A 76 -1.21 -20.12 10.77
C TRP A 76 -1.80 -20.10 9.36
N PHE A 77 -1.10 -19.44 8.41
CA PHE A 77 -1.48 -19.38 7.00
C PHE A 77 -0.46 -20.11 6.13
N PRO A 78 -0.70 -21.38 5.75
CA PRO A 78 0.20 -22.06 4.84
C PRO A 78 0.16 -21.34 3.50
N VAL A 79 1.34 -20.94 3.02
CA VAL A 79 1.52 -20.39 1.68
C VAL A 79 2.11 -21.49 0.80
N THR A 80 1.39 -21.85 -0.25
CA THR A 80 1.82 -22.84 -1.23
C THR A 80 2.12 -22.15 -2.55
N VAL A 81 3.18 -22.62 -3.21
CA VAL A 81 3.61 -22.13 -4.51
C VAL A 81 3.51 -23.28 -5.50
N ASP A 82 2.80 -23.04 -6.61
CA ASP A 82 2.73 -23.98 -7.72
C ASP A 82 3.77 -23.55 -8.78
N LEU A 83 4.63 -24.48 -9.16
CA LEU A 83 5.66 -24.30 -10.19
C LEU A 83 5.35 -25.18 -11.41
N ASP A 84 5.69 -24.70 -12.60
CA ASP A 84 5.65 -25.53 -13.81
C ASP A 84 6.85 -26.50 -13.87
N PRO A 85 6.93 -27.45 -14.83
CA PRO A 85 8.04 -28.38 -14.93
C PRO A 85 9.42 -27.73 -15.13
N THR A 86 9.48 -26.44 -15.50
CA THR A 86 10.72 -25.67 -15.64
C THR A 86 11.10 -24.92 -14.37
N GLY A 87 10.27 -25.00 -13.32
CA GLY A 87 10.45 -24.28 -12.07
C GLY A 87 9.90 -22.85 -12.08
N ARG A 88 9.13 -22.45 -13.12
CA ARG A 88 8.55 -21.11 -13.18
C ARG A 88 7.30 -21.03 -12.32
N LEU A 89 7.15 -19.90 -11.61
CA LEU A 89 5.97 -19.61 -10.79
C LEU A 89 4.69 -19.59 -11.64
N VAL A 90 3.70 -20.42 -11.26
CA VAL A 90 2.36 -20.49 -11.88
C VAL A 90 1.33 -19.82 -10.99
N SER A 91 1.29 -20.17 -9.69
CA SER A 91 0.36 -19.59 -8.73
C SER A 91 0.91 -19.57 -7.31
N VAL A 92 0.38 -18.66 -6.49
CA VAL A 92 0.57 -18.61 -5.04
C VAL A 92 -0.80 -18.74 -4.39
N ARG A 93 -0.93 -19.67 -3.44
CA ARG A 93 -2.16 -19.90 -2.69
C ARG A 93 -1.91 -19.71 -1.21
N VAL A 94 -2.79 -18.95 -0.55
CA VAL A 94 -2.86 -18.86 0.91
C VAL A 94 -4.05 -19.68 1.36
N SER A 95 -3.82 -20.64 2.25
CA SER A 95 -4.88 -21.47 2.84
C SER A 95 -5.31 -20.89 4.19
N PHE A 96 -6.62 -20.84 4.42
CA PHE A 96 -7.21 -20.39 5.68
C PHE A 96 -7.76 -21.62 6.42
N PRO A 97 -7.42 -21.83 7.71
CA PRO A 97 -8.08 -22.86 8.50
C PRO A 97 -9.58 -22.57 8.61
N VAL A 98 -10.40 -23.62 8.48
CA VAL A 98 -11.87 -23.58 8.62
C VAL A 98 -12.26 -23.69 10.08
#